data_AF-A0A9W8LBH3-F1
#
_entry.id   AF-A0A9W8LBH3-F1
#
_cell.length_a   1.000
_cell.length_b   1.000
_cell.length_c   1.000
_cell.angle_alpha   90.00
_cell.angle_beta   90.00
_cell.angle_gamma   90.00
#
_symmetry.space_group_name_H-M   'P 1'
#
loop_
_entity.id
_entity.type
_entity.pdbx_description
1 polymer ?
#
loop_
_entity_poly.entity_id
_entity_poly.type
_entity_poly.pdbx_seq_one_letter_code
_entity_poly.pdbx_strand_id
1 'polypeptide(L)'
;MNAILGRSALKRATAMRNYSSLREIIPPNIGFAARAGETAEPAAAAAAATLSAQDVSKVVSLYRNLPKGNVEAKVVRGGPLARYYNRYFTGDTMSAAPILHVIVAMLVGGYSIHYLKHLKYHKHAENH
;
A
#
# COMPACT_ATOMS: atom_id res chain seq x y z
N MET A 1 -37.05 -55.99 28.58
CA MET A 1 -36.69 -55.39 27.28
C MET A 1 -36.61 -53.88 27.46
N ASN A 2 -35.47 -53.25 27.13
CA ASN A 2 -35.24 -51.80 26.85
C ASN A 2 -34.03 -51.19 27.58
N ALA A 3 -32.89 -51.14 26.88
CA ALA A 3 -31.77 -50.23 27.19
C ALA A 3 -30.85 -50.03 25.96
N ILE A 4 -31.39 -49.54 24.82
CA ILE A 4 -30.59 -49.27 23.59
C ILE A 4 -30.67 -47.79 23.13
N LEU A 5 -31.36 -46.91 23.87
CA LEU A 5 -31.62 -45.53 23.40
C LEU A 5 -30.61 -44.45 23.85
N GLY A 6 -29.54 -44.79 24.58
CA GLY A 6 -28.70 -43.77 25.26
C GLY A 6 -27.46 -43.23 24.53
N ARG A 7 -26.90 -43.93 23.53
CA ARG A 7 -25.56 -43.57 22.98
C ARG A 7 -25.60 -42.69 21.72
N SER A 8 -26.71 -42.64 20.99
CA SER A 8 -26.83 -41.87 19.75
C SER A 8 -27.13 -40.38 19.99
N ALA A 9 -27.84 -40.04 21.08
CA ALA A 9 -28.15 -38.66 21.44
C ALA A 9 -26.90 -37.88 21.90
N LEU A 10 -25.98 -38.53 22.62
CA LEU A 10 -24.76 -37.89 23.11
C LEU A 10 -23.80 -37.47 21.98
N LYS A 11 -23.68 -38.27 20.90
CA LYS A 11 -22.81 -37.92 19.76
C LYS A 11 -23.33 -36.72 18.96
N ARG A 12 -24.64 -36.47 18.97
CA ARG A 12 -25.25 -35.30 18.32
C ARG A 12 -25.08 -34.02 19.13
N ALA A 13 -25.13 -34.11 20.46
CA ALA A 13 -24.96 -32.96 21.36
C ALA A 13 -23.51 -32.43 21.39
N THR A 14 -22.50 -33.26 21.15
CA THR A 14 -21.10 -32.82 21.04
C THR A 14 -20.79 -32.23 19.66
N ALA A 15 -21.40 -32.75 18.60
CA ALA A 15 -21.24 -32.22 17.25
C ALA A 15 -21.81 -30.79 17.09
N MET A 16 -22.91 -30.47 17.77
CA MET A 16 -23.50 -29.12 17.72
C MET A 16 -22.75 -28.06 18.56
N ARG A 17 -21.85 -28.48 19.45
CA ARG A 17 -21.00 -27.56 20.25
C ARG A 17 -19.82 -26.97 19.45
N ASN A 18 -19.48 -27.54 18.30
CA ASN A 18 -18.36 -27.10 17.47
C ASN A 18 -18.75 -26.07 16.39
N TYR A 19 -20.04 -25.80 16.20
CA TYR A 19 -20.53 -24.79 15.24
C TYR A 19 -20.63 -23.37 15.83
N SER A 20 -20.39 -23.22 17.13
CA SER A 20 -20.41 -21.94 17.85
C SER A 20 -19.00 -21.39 18.11
N SER A 21 -18.10 -21.60 17.14
CA SER A 21 -16.77 -21.00 17.20
C SER A 21 -16.83 -19.58 16.62
N LEU A 22 -16.85 -18.58 17.49
CA LEU A 22 -16.56 -17.16 17.18
C LEU A 22 -15.18 -16.95 16.49
N ARG A 23 -14.45 -18.04 16.20
CA ARG A 23 -13.14 -18.09 15.54
C ARG A 23 -13.22 -17.88 14.03
N GLU A 24 -14.40 -18.04 13.44
CA GLU A 24 -14.63 -17.85 12.00
C GLU A 24 -15.09 -16.42 11.65
N ILE A 25 -15.50 -15.65 12.66
CA ILE A 25 -15.97 -14.25 12.51
C ILE A 25 -14.81 -13.25 12.53
N ILE A 26 -13.62 -13.66 12.98
CA ILE A 26 -12.42 -12.83 12.93
C ILE A 26 -11.72 -13.13 11.60
N PRO A 27 -11.86 -12.27 10.56
CA PRO A 27 -11.18 -12.49 9.30
C PRO A 27 -9.68 -12.71 9.51
N PRO A 28 -9.03 -13.49 8.64
CA PRO A 28 -7.66 -13.97 8.82
C PRO A 28 -6.63 -12.84 9.02
N ASN A 29 -6.94 -11.59 8.68
CA ASN A 29 -6.03 -10.47 8.94
C ASN A 29 -6.10 -9.88 10.35
N ILE A 30 -7.21 -10.03 11.09
CA ILE A 30 -7.30 -9.56 12.49
C ILE A 30 -7.00 -10.67 13.50
N GLY A 31 -7.28 -11.92 13.17
CA GLY A 31 -7.02 -13.07 14.04
C GLY A 31 -5.53 -13.40 14.14
N PHE A 32 -4.75 -13.21 13.07
CA PHE A 32 -3.30 -13.42 13.10
C PHE A 32 -2.56 -12.36 13.92
N ALA A 33 -2.99 -11.09 13.87
CA ALA A 33 -2.43 -10.02 14.68
C ALA A 33 -2.76 -10.19 16.17
N ALA A 34 -3.99 -10.58 16.50
CA ALA A 34 -4.41 -10.86 17.88
C ALA A 34 -3.71 -12.10 18.46
N ARG A 35 -3.57 -13.17 17.67
CA ARG A 35 -2.85 -14.40 18.06
C ARG A 35 -1.36 -14.16 18.31
N ALA A 36 -0.74 -13.22 17.60
CA ALA A 36 0.66 -12.84 17.81
C ALA A 36 0.89 -12.10 19.14
N GLY A 37 -0.14 -11.41 19.66
CA GLY A 37 -0.07 -10.69 20.93
C GLY A 37 -0.27 -11.57 22.17
N GLU A 38 -1.08 -12.63 22.08
CA GLU A 38 -1.36 -13.52 23.23
C GLU A 38 -0.25 -14.54 23.52
N THR A 39 0.61 -14.87 22.54
CA THR A 39 1.77 -15.77 22.77
C THR A 39 3.04 -15.04 23.19
N ALA A 40 2.97 -13.72 23.46
CA ALA A 40 4.10 -12.93 23.92
C ALA A 40 4.29 -13.03 25.45
N GLU A 41 4.45 -14.24 25.97
CA GLU A 41 5.23 -14.42 27.21
C GLU A 41 6.69 -14.05 26.92
N PRO A 42 7.48 -13.58 27.91
CA PRO A 42 8.83 -13.06 27.67
C PRO A 42 9.74 -14.15 27.12
N ALA A 43 9.84 -14.23 25.80
CA ALA A 43 10.67 -15.14 25.02
C ALA A 43 12.18 -14.83 25.16
N ALA A 44 12.60 -14.20 26.26
CA ALA A 44 14.00 -14.01 26.59
C ALA A 44 14.62 -15.28 27.22
N ALA A 45 13.82 -16.15 27.83
CA ALA A 45 14.33 -17.29 28.60
C ALA A 45 14.40 -18.63 27.84
N ALA A 46 13.73 -18.77 26.69
CA ALA A 46 13.72 -20.01 25.89
C ALA A 46 14.33 -19.86 24.49
N ALA A 47 14.95 -18.71 24.18
CA ALA A 47 15.47 -18.37 22.85
C ALA A 47 16.79 -19.08 22.48
N ALA A 48 17.34 -19.94 23.35
CA ALA A 48 18.64 -20.58 23.12
C ALA A 48 18.57 -21.95 22.42
N ALA A 49 17.40 -22.57 22.24
CA ALA A 49 17.32 -23.99 21.82
C ALA A 49 16.64 -24.26 20.47
N THR A 50 15.87 -23.32 19.90
CA THR A 50 15.19 -23.55 18.62
C THR A 50 15.08 -22.25 17.83
N LEU A 51 15.86 -22.11 16.76
CA LEU A 51 15.65 -21.03 15.80
C LEU A 51 14.20 -21.13 15.27
N SER A 52 13.40 -20.11 15.51
CA SER A 52 12.05 -20.04 14.96
C SER A 52 12.11 -19.68 13.48
N ALA A 53 11.07 -20.04 12.71
CA ALA A 53 10.98 -19.68 11.29
C ALA A 53 11.05 -18.15 11.05
N GLN A 54 10.65 -17.34 12.04
CA GLN A 54 10.75 -15.89 11.98
C GLN A 54 12.20 -15.41 12.09
N ASP A 55 13.02 -16.08 12.89
CA ASP A 55 14.43 -15.70 13.06
C ASP A 55 15.24 -16.05 11.81
N VAL A 56 14.94 -17.19 11.17
CA VAL A 56 15.49 -17.53 9.85
C VAL A 56 15.08 -16.50 8.79
N SER A 57 13.81 -16.06 8.78
CA SER A 57 13.32 -15.01 7.86
C SER A 57 14.02 -13.65 8.07
N LYS A 58 14.30 -13.28 9.33
CA LYS A 58 15.05 -12.05 9.66
C LYS A 58 16.50 -12.13 9.14
N VAL A 59 17.17 -13.26 9.31
CA VAL A 59 18.54 -13.43 8.80
C VAL A 59 18.57 -13.41 7.26
N VAL A 60 17.63 -14.09 6.61
CA VAL A 60 17.53 -14.07 5.14
C VAL A 60 17.21 -12.66 4.63
N SER A 61 16.29 -11.94 5.26
CA SER A 61 15.95 -10.57 4.86
C SER A 61 17.11 -9.59 5.10
N LEU A 62 17.89 -9.77 6.18
CA LEU A 62 19.12 -9.00 6.43
C LEU A 62 20.11 -9.14 5.27
N TYR A 63 20.39 -10.37 4.82
CA TYR A 63 21.31 -10.59 3.69
C TYR A 63 20.74 -10.12 2.34
N ARG A 64 19.42 -10.20 2.15
CA ARG A 64 18.75 -9.69 0.93
C ARG A 64 18.78 -8.17 0.86
N ASN A 65 18.57 -7.51 1.98
CA ASN A 65 18.45 -6.06 2.12
C ASN A 65 19.78 -5.39 2.45
N LEU A 66 20.87 -6.16 2.57
CA LEU A 66 22.19 -5.59 2.78
C LEU A 66 22.43 -4.55 1.68
N PRO A 67 22.72 -3.28 2.02
CA PRO A 67 22.79 -2.21 1.05
C PRO A 67 23.95 -2.49 0.09
N LYS A 68 23.61 -3.09 -1.05
CA LYS A 68 24.49 -3.19 -2.21
C LYS A 68 24.70 -1.74 -2.66
N GLY A 69 25.96 -1.37 -2.92
CA GLY A 69 26.36 0.02 -3.18
C GLY A 69 25.42 0.76 -4.14
N ASN A 70 25.35 2.09 -3.98
CA ASN A 70 24.47 3.03 -4.68
C ASN A 70 23.92 2.45 -5.99
N VAL A 71 22.65 2.01 -5.95
CA VAL A 71 21.95 1.57 -7.15
C VAL A 71 21.96 2.77 -8.08
N GLU A 72 22.77 2.71 -9.13
CA GLU A 72 22.97 3.78 -10.09
C GLU A 72 21.64 4.48 -10.35
N ALA A 73 21.63 5.82 -10.16
CA ALA A 73 20.44 6.65 -10.29
C ALA A 73 19.66 6.17 -11.51
N LYS A 74 18.48 5.60 -11.26
CA LYS A 74 17.69 4.82 -12.22
C LYS A 74 17.75 5.53 -13.57
N VAL A 75 18.55 5.00 -14.51
CA VAL A 75 18.68 5.56 -15.85
C VAL A 75 17.26 5.67 -16.36
N VAL A 76 16.80 6.90 -16.62
CA VAL A 76 15.42 7.18 -16.98
C VAL A 76 15.16 6.60 -18.35
N ARG A 77 14.85 5.31 -18.38
CA ARG A 77 14.40 4.58 -19.57
C ARG A 77 12.91 4.88 -19.71
N GLY A 78 12.60 5.91 -20.50
CA GLY A 78 11.24 6.33 -20.79
C GLY A 78 11.16 7.52 -21.74
N GLY A 79 9.95 7.77 -22.24
CA GLY A 79 9.64 8.89 -23.13
C GLY A 79 9.78 10.27 -22.47
N PRO A 80 9.47 11.37 -23.20
CA PRO A 80 9.66 12.73 -22.72
C PRO A 80 8.94 13.03 -21.39
N LEU A 81 7.75 12.46 -21.19
CA LEU A 81 7.00 12.56 -19.93
C LEU A 81 7.73 11.94 -18.74
N ALA A 82 8.40 10.79 -18.95
CA ALA A 82 9.16 10.13 -17.90
C ALA A 82 10.39 10.96 -17.49
N ARG A 83 10.99 11.69 -18.43
CA ARG A 83 12.09 12.62 -18.14
C ARG A 83 11.61 13.83 -17.35
N TYR A 84 10.45 14.39 -17.71
CA TYR A 84 9.85 15.49 -16.96
C TYR A 84 9.49 15.06 -15.53
N TYR A 85 8.87 13.88 -15.38
CA TYR A 85 8.51 13.34 -14.06
C TYR A 85 9.74 13.17 -13.16
N ASN A 86 10.80 12.53 -13.65
CA ASN A 86 12.02 12.33 -12.87
C ASN A 86 12.79 13.63 -12.56
N ARG A 87 12.54 14.73 -13.28
CA ARG A 87 13.23 16.00 -13.01
C ARG A 87 12.57 16.83 -11.91
N TYR A 88 11.28 16.62 -11.66
CA TYR A 88 10.50 17.48 -10.77
C TYR A 88 9.82 16.74 -9.62
N PHE A 89 9.62 15.42 -9.71
CA PHE A 89 8.82 14.64 -8.75
C PHE A 89 9.61 13.57 -7.97
N THR A 90 10.91 13.38 -8.22
CA THR A 90 11.73 12.38 -7.53
C THR A 90 12.72 12.99 -6.55
N GLY A 91 12.67 12.46 -5.31
CA GLY A 91 13.68 12.54 -4.25
C GLY A 91 14.42 13.87 -4.16
N ASP A 92 15.65 13.88 -4.67
CA ASP A 92 16.64 14.95 -4.50
C ASP A 92 16.34 16.23 -5.30
N THR A 93 15.43 16.15 -6.27
CA THR A 93 15.06 17.29 -7.17
C THR A 93 13.60 17.69 -7.05
N MET A 94 12.93 17.29 -5.96
CA MET A 94 11.53 17.59 -5.73
C MET A 94 11.32 19.11 -5.63
N SER A 95 10.77 19.70 -6.67
CA SER A 95 10.67 21.15 -6.84
C SER A 95 9.22 21.58 -6.97
N ALA A 96 8.91 22.81 -6.57
CA ALA A 96 7.61 23.45 -6.80
C ALA A 96 7.44 23.96 -8.26
N ALA A 97 8.49 23.87 -9.08
CA ALA A 97 8.45 24.24 -10.48
C ALA A 97 7.23 23.70 -11.29
N PRO A 98 6.81 22.43 -11.20
CA PRO A 98 5.65 21.94 -11.96
C PRO A 98 4.35 22.68 -11.61
N ILE A 99 4.18 23.18 -10.38
CA ILE A 99 3.03 24.01 -10.01
C ILE A 99 3.07 25.32 -10.80
N LEU A 100 4.25 25.95 -10.89
CA LEU A 100 4.46 27.16 -11.70
C LEU A 100 4.15 26.90 -13.19
N HIS A 101 4.57 25.75 -13.73
CA HIS A 101 4.28 25.40 -15.13
C HIS A 101 2.77 25.32 -15.39
N VAL A 102 2.00 24.74 -14.46
CA VAL A 102 0.54 24.66 -14.58
C VAL A 102 -0.09 26.06 -14.53
N ILE A 103 0.34 26.92 -13.60
CA ILE A 103 -0.17 28.30 -13.50
C ILE A 103 0.10 29.06 -14.80
N VAL A 104 1.34 29.00 -15.30
CA VAL A 104 1.73 29.67 -16.56
C VAL A 104 0.93 29.12 -17.74
N ALA A 105 0.77 27.80 -17.84
CA ALA A 105 -0.03 27.19 -18.90
C ALA A 105 -1.49 27.65 -18.85
N MET A 106 -2.05 27.80 -17.65
CA MET A 106 -3.42 28.28 -17.46
C MET A 106 -3.58 29.76 -17.82
N LEU A 107 -2.61 30.61 -17.47
CA LEU A 107 -2.62 32.03 -17.86
C LEU A 107 -2.51 32.20 -19.37
N VAL A 108 -1.54 31.53 -19.99
CA VAL A 108 -1.33 31.60 -21.44
C VAL A 108 -2.53 31.02 -22.19
N GLY A 109 -3.02 29.85 -21.77
CA GLY A 109 -4.19 29.21 -22.38
C GLY A 109 -5.46 30.06 -22.21
N GLY A 110 -5.70 30.57 -21.01
CA GLY A 110 -6.84 31.45 -20.71
C GLY A 110 -6.81 32.74 -21.52
N TYR A 111 -5.65 33.41 -21.56
CA TYR A 111 -5.47 34.61 -22.39
C TYR A 111 -5.65 34.31 -23.88
N SER A 112 -5.12 33.18 -24.37
CA SER A 112 -5.27 32.78 -25.77
C SER A 112 -6.74 32.58 -26.13
N ILE A 113 -7.52 31.90 -25.28
CA ILE A 113 -8.96 31.69 -25.48
C ILE A 113 -9.72 33.03 -25.42
N HIS A 114 -9.38 33.89 -24.46
CA HIS A 114 -9.97 35.22 -24.33
C HIS A 114 -9.66 36.10 -25.55
N TYR A 115 -8.43 36.09 -26.04
CA TYR A 115 -8.02 36.79 -27.24
C TYR A 115 -8.79 36.29 -28.47
N LEU A 116 -8.87 34.97 -28.64
CA LEU A 116 -9.57 34.36 -29.77
C LEU A 116 -11.08 34.62 -29.74
N LYS A 117 -11.74 34.61 -28.58
CA LYS A 117 -13.21 34.73 -28.48
C LYS A 117 -13.70 36.16 -28.28
N HIS A 118 -12.92 36.99 -27.61
CA HIS A 118 -13.32 38.34 -27.25
C HIS A 118 -12.61 39.35 -28.16
N LEU A 119 -11.27 39.43 -28.12
CA LEU A 119 -10.53 40.49 -28.82
C LEU A 119 -10.51 40.33 -30.36
N LYS A 120 -10.46 39.10 -30.87
CA LYS A 120 -10.35 38.85 -32.32
C LYS A 120 -11.63 39.17 -33.10
N TYR A 121 -12.79 39.12 -32.44
CA TYR A 121 -14.09 39.40 -33.04
C TYR A 121 -14.66 40.76 -32.64
N HIS A 122 -13.96 41.50 -31.77
CA HIS A 122 -14.17 42.93 -31.68
C HIS A 122 -13.70 43.52 -33.00
N LYS A 123 -14.69 43.99 -33.75
CA LYS A 123 -14.61 44.65 -35.05
C LYS A 123 -13.33 45.49 -35.15
N HIS A 124 -12.78 45.59 -36.36
CA HIS A 124 -11.85 46.62 -36.82
C HIS A 124 -12.34 48.05 -36.44
N ALA A 125 -12.38 48.38 -35.15
CA ALA A 125 -12.58 49.71 -34.61
C ALA A 125 -11.19 50.34 -34.63
N GLU A 126 -10.81 50.75 -35.83
CA GLU A 126 -10.28 52.10 -36.06
C GLU A 126 -9.21 52.56 -35.06
N ASN A 127 -7.95 52.33 -35.42
CA ASN A 127 -6.85 53.28 -35.17
C ASN A 127 -6.15 53.37 -36.55
N HIS A 128 -6.10 54.45 -37.34
CA HIS A 128 -6.04 55.90 -37.08
C HIS A 128 -5.05 56.26 -35.99
#